data_AF-A0A7Y3RKJ9-F1
#
_entry.id   AF-A0A7Y3RKJ9-F1
#
_cell.length_a   1.000
_cell.length_b   1.000
_cell.length_c   1.000
_cell.angle_alpha   90.00
_cell.angle_beta   90.00
_cell.angle_gamma   90.00
#
_symmetry.space_group_name_H-M   'P 1'
#
loop_
_entity.id
_entity.type
_entity.pdbx_description
1 polymer ?
#
loop_
_entity_poly.entity_id
_entity_poly.type
_entity_poly.pdbx_seq_one_letter_code
_entity_poly.pdbx_strand_id
1 'polypeptide(L)'
;MSGLHGTALGIALDEESPLRGVMLVGPPGCGKSKLAAELIAHCPYQRTGLIADDLVKFDGGGWAEPPATGPLLHLRGMGIAEVREAPPMGIDFLVKLGPTEYDESEPALDNAREVPADPEHITAAGLRLALRSLASGQSLWCGFEPGPDG
;
A
#
# COMPACT_ATOMS: atom_id res chain seq x y z
N MET A 1 -6.31 -2.94 -21.06
CA MET A 1 -5.75 -2.22 -19.89
C MET A 1 -5.59 -3.26 -18.81
N SER A 2 -4.36 -3.60 -18.45
CA SER A 2 -4.07 -4.43 -17.28
C SER A 2 -4.30 -3.59 -16.03
N GLY A 3 -4.83 -4.21 -14.98
CA GLY A 3 -5.00 -3.61 -13.67
C GLY A 3 -4.66 -4.64 -12.61
N LEU A 4 -4.22 -4.16 -11.45
CA LEU A 4 -3.79 -4.99 -10.34
C LEU A 4 -4.86 -5.02 -9.25
N HIS A 5 -5.17 -6.21 -8.75
CA HIS A 5 -6.01 -6.31 -7.57
C HIS A 5 -5.23 -5.91 -6.31
N GLY A 6 -5.70 -4.89 -5.60
CA GLY A 6 -5.07 -4.40 -4.39
C GLY A 6 -5.51 -2.99 -4.03
N THR A 7 -4.76 -2.33 -3.16
CA THR A 7 -5.06 -0.98 -2.70
C THR A 7 -3.82 -0.09 -2.82
N ALA A 8 -3.91 0.98 -3.62
CA ALA A 8 -2.81 1.91 -3.85
C ALA A 8 -3.02 3.22 -3.06
N LEU A 9 -1.96 3.66 -2.38
CA LEU A 9 -1.96 4.82 -1.49
C LEU A 9 -0.76 5.73 -1.78
N GLY A 10 -0.96 7.04 -1.64
CA GLY A 10 0.13 7.98 -1.44
C GLY A 10 0.35 8.17 0.06
N ILE A 11 1.49 7.73 0.59
CA ILE A 11 1.78 7.76 2.03
C ILE A 11 2.76 8.89 2.36
N ALA A 12 2.39 9.75 3.31
CA ALA A 12 3.32 10.67 3.94
C ALA A 12 4.14 9.95 5.01
N LEU A 13 5.47 9.97 4.86
CA LEU A 13 6.41 9.33 5.81
C LEU A 13 6.93 10.33 6.86
N ASP A 14 7.00 11.61 6.49
CA ASP A 14 7.32 12.74 7.35
C ASP A 14 6.55 13.98 6.89
N GLU A 15 6.73 15.11 7.59
CA GLU A 15 5.95 16.33 7.38
C GLU A 15 6.21 17.00 6.04
N GLU A 16 7.45 16.97 5.56
CA GLU A 16 7.91 17.79 4.43
C GLU A 16 8.23 16.95 3.18
N SER A 17 8.47 15.65 3.31
CA SER A 17 8.82 14.82 2.17
C SER A 17 7.67 14.66 1.17
N PRO A 18 8.01 14.39 -0.10
CA PRO A 18 7.03 13.92 -1.08
C PRO A 18 6.31 12.67 -0.59
N LEU A 19 5.06 12.49 -1.00
CA LEU A 19 4.34 11.24 -0.78
C LEU A 19 5.11 10.09 -1.44
N ARG A 20 5.02 8.90 -0.85
CA ARG A 20 5.51 7.65 -1.43
C ARG A 20 4.36 6.78 -1.89
N GLY A 21 4.46 6.25 -3.09
CA GLY A 21 3.45 5.38 -3.65
C GLY A 21 3.60 4.00 -3.04
N VAL A 22 2.51 3.49 -2.48
CA VAL A 22 2.48 2.19 -1.80
C VAL A 22 1.32 1.38 -2.35
N MET A 23 1.63 0.16 -2.76
CA MET A 23 0.65 -0.81 -3.21
C MET A 23 0.52 -1.93 -2.16
N LEU A 24 -0.68 -2.10 -1.60
CA LEU A 24 -1.01 -3.19 -0.68
C LEU A 24 -1.61 -4.35 -1.47
N VAL A 25 -0.99 -5.51 -1.36
CA VAL A 25 -1.40 -6.73 -2.08
C VAL A 25 -1.42 -7.90 -1.11
N GLY A 26 -2.19 -8.92 -1.45
CA GLY A 26 -2.49 -10.00 -0.51
C GLY A 26 -3.79 -10.71 -0.86
N PRO A 27 -4.02 -11.91 -0.31
CA PRO A 27 -5.27 -12.64 -0.50
C PRO A 27 -6.52 -11.81 -0.12
N PRO A 28 -7.71 -12.16 -0.63
CA PRO A 28 -8.96 -11.61 -0.12
C PRO A 28 -9.07 -11.82 1.40
N GLY A 29 -9.50 -10.79 2.13
CA GLY A 29 -9.69 -10.86 3.58
C GLY A 29 -8.44 -10.60 4.44
N CYS A 30 -7.24 -10.44 3.87
CA CYS A 30 -6.02 -10.13 4.63
C CYS A 30 -5.95 -8.70 5.21
N GLY A 31 -7.02 -7.91 5.05
CA GLY A 31 -7.12 -6.59 5.68
C GLY A 31 -6.57 -5.40 4.89
N LYS A 32 -6.26 -5.53 3.58
CA LYS A 32 -5.75 -4.43 2.72
C LYS A 32 -6.49 -3.10 2.93
N SER A 33 -7.80 -3.08 2.68
CA SER A 33 -8.61 -1.87 2.78
C SER A 33 -8.71 -1.37 4.25
N LYS A 34 -8.74 -2.27 5.23
CA LYS A 34 -8.70 -1.89 6.66
C LYS A 34 -7.39 -1.16 7.00
N LEU A 35 -6.25 -1.73 6.63
CA LEU A 35 -4.93 -1.13 6.86
C LEU A 35 -4.79 0.21 6.11
N ALA A 36 -5.30 0.28 4.88
CA ALA A 36 -5.35 1.53 4.11
C ALA A 36 -6.15 2.63 4.83
N ALA A 37 -7.33 2.30 5.37
CA ALA A 37 -8.12 3.25 6.16
C ALA A 37 -7.38 3.70 7.42
N GLU A 38 -6.72 2.78 8.14
CA GLU A 38 -5.90 3.11 9.32
C GLU A 38 -4.71 4.02 8.96
N LEU A 39 -4.02 3.77 7.84
CA LEU A 39 -2.91 4.59 7.37
C LEU A 39 -3.35 6.03 7.07
N ILE A 40 -4.52 6.20 6.45
CA ILE A 40 -5.11 7.51 6.16
C ILE A 40 -5.56 8.19 7.47
N ALA A 41 -6.35 7.51 8.29
CA ALA A 41 -6.95 8.08 9.51
C ALA A 41 -5.89 8.44 10.58
N HIS A 42 -4.83 7.64 10.70
CA HIS A 42 -3.75 7.85 11.67
C HIS A 42 -2.50 8.49 11.03
N CYS A 43 -2.66 9.21 9.92
CA CYS A 43 -1.57 10.01 9.36
C CYS A 43 -1.38 11.30 10.19
N PRO A 44 -0.24 11.47 10.89
CA PRO A 44 -0.03 12.64 11.74
C PRO A 44 -0.01 13.95 10.95
N TYR A 45 0.46 13.90 9.69
CA TYR A 45 0.57 15.06 8.81
C TYR A 45 -0.71 15.29 8.00
N GLN A 46 -1.71 14.43 8.14
CA GLN A 46 -2.94 14.46 7.35
C GLN A 46 -2.64 14.63 5.85
N ARG A 47 -1.69 13.87 5.29
CA ARG A 47 -1.31 13.95 3.86
C ARG A 47 -1.43 12.61 3.14
N THR A 48 -1.58 11.51 3.88
CA THR A 48 -1.80 10.19 3.29
C THR A 48 -3.19 10.11 2.64
N GLY A 49 -3.26 9.61 1.41
CA GLY A 49 -4.50 9.48 0.66
C GLY A 49 -4.55 8.22 -0.19
N LEU A 50 -5.75 7.86 -0.61
CA LEU A 50 -6.06 6.76 -1.50
C LEU A 50 -5.87 7.19 -2.95
N ILE A 51 -5.18 6.36 -3.72
CA ILE A 51 -5.15 6.45 -5.18
C ILE A 51 -6.30 5.60 -5.70
N ALA A 52 -6.30 4.29 -5.40
CA ALA A 52 -7.34 3.36 -5.83
C ALA A 52 -7.49 2.19 -4.85
N ASP A 53 -8.68 1.59 -4.79
CA ASP A 53 -8.99 0.38 -4.02
C ASP A 53 -9.59 -0.69 -4.95
N ASP A 54 -9.42 -1.95 -4.58
CA ASP A 54 -9.88 -3.16 -5.29
C ASP A 54 -9.23 -3.42 -6.66
N LEU A 55 -9.29 -2.48 -7.60
CA LEU A 55 -8.67 -2.58 -8.91
C LEU A 55 -7.86 -1.32 -9.22
N VAL A 56 -6.54 -1.44 -9.14
CA VAL A 56 -5.60 -0.36 -9.42
C VAL A 56 -5.20 -0.41 -10.88
N LYS A 57 -5.52 0.65 -11.62
CA LYS A 57 -5.09 0.80 -13.01
C LYS A 57 -3.76 1.53 -13.06
N PHE A 58 -2.95 1.17 -14.05
CA PHE A 58 -1.70 1.85 -14.33
C PHE A 58 -1.75 2.46 -15.72
N ASP A 59 -1.14 3.64 -15.85
CA ASP A 59 -0.88 4.23 -17.15
C ASP A 59 0.23 3.47 -17.90
N GLY A 60 0.52 3.87 -19.14
CA GLY A 60 1.60 3.28 -19.94
C GLY A 60 3.02 3.51 -19.37
N GLY A 61 3.17 4.32 -18.32
CA GLY A 61 4.41 4.61 -17.62
C GLY A 61 4.51 4.00 -16.22
N GLY A 62 3.53 3.18 -15.81
CA GLY A 62 3.52 2.51 -14.50
C GLY A 62 3.03 3.37 -13.33
N TRP A 63 2.34 4.49 -13.61
CA TRP A 63 1.73 5.34 -12.58
C TRP A 63 0.34 4.81 -12.23
N ALA A 64 0.07 4.63 -10.94
CA ALA A 64 -1.25 4.24 -10.46
C ALA A 64 -2.23 5.40 -10.64
N GLU A 65 -3.40 5.11 -11.23
CA GLU A 65 -4.43 6.10 -11.54
C GLU A 65 -5.63 6.00 -10.58
N PRO A 66 -6.17 7.13 -10.10
CA PRO A 66 -7.39 7.13 -9.33
C PRO A 66 -8.61 6.81 -10.21
N PRO A 67 -9.62 6.10 -9.66
CA PRO A 67 -10.83 5.80 -10.41
C PRO A 67 -11.69 7.06 -10.56
N ALA A 68 -12.42 7.15 -11.69
CA ALA A 68 -13.33 8.28 -11.95
C ALA A 68 -14.47 8.42 -10.92
N THR A 69 -14.72 7.38 -10.12
CA THR A 69 -15.73 7.36 -9.05
C THR A 69 -15.28 8.07 -7.76
N GLY A 70 -14.03 8.53 -7.69
CA GLY A 70 -13.47 9.19 -6.51
C GLY A 70 -12.79 8.23 -5.51
N PRO A 71 -12.24 8.76 -4.41
CA PRO A 71 -11.44 8.04 -3.41
C PRO A 71 -12.32 7.19 -2.49
N LEU A 72 -12.93 6.15 -3.05
CA LEU A 72 -13.83 5.24 -2.35
C LEU A 72 -13.08 4.01 -1.87
N LEU A 73 -13.28 3.66 -0.59
CA LEU A 73 -12.64 2.51 0.04
C LEU A 73 -13.72 1.55 0.59
N HIS A 74 -13.63 0.27 0.24
CA HIS A 74 -14.62 -0.72 0.65
C HIS A 74 -14.21 -1.41 1.96
N LEU A 75 -14.89 -1.05 3.05
CA LEU A 75 -14.68 -1.61 4.38
C LEU A 75 -15.71 -2.69 4.69
N ARG A 76 -15.26 -3.94 4.81
CA ARG A 76 -16.14 -5.08 5.18
C ARG A 76 -16.83 -4.81 6.52
N GLY A 77 -18.16 -4.94 6.53
CA GLY A 77 -19.00 -4.67 7.70
C GLY A 77 -19.34 -3.19 7.94
N MET A 78 -18.70 -2.25 7.24
CA MET A 78 -18.97 -0.81 7.35
C MET A 78 -19.48 -0.18 6.04
N GLY A 79 -19.30 -0.85 4.90
CA GLY A 79 -19.72 -0.37 3.59
C GLY A 79 -18.63 0.43 2.88
N ILE A 80 -19.03 1.35 2.01
CA ILE A 80 -18.13 2.21 1.26
C ILE A 80 -17.88 3.49 2.04
N ALA A 81 -16.62 3.86 2.23
CA ALA A 81 -16.22 5.10 2.85
C ALA A 81 -15.51 6.00 1.82
N GLU A 82 -15.86 7.28 1.81
CA GLU A 82 -15.08 8.30 1.11
C GLU A 82 -13.88 8.69 1.99
N VAL A 83 -12.69 8.68 1.41
CA VAL A 83 -11.44 9.00 2.11
C VAL A 83 -10.69 10.10 1.39
N ARG A 84 -9.56 10.54 1.96
CA ARG A 84 -8.69 11.51 1.29
C ARG A 84 -8.15 10.92 -0.01
N GLU A 85 -8.21 11.67 -1.09
CA GLU A 85 -7.60 11.32 -2.38
C GLU A 85 -6.10 11.65 -2.39
N ALA A 86 -5.32 10.83 -3.07
CA ALA A 86 -3.94 11.10 -3.47
C ALA A 86 -3.86 11.23 -5.01
N PRO A 87 -2.97 12.09 -5.54
CA PRO A 87 -2.80 12.22 -6.98
C PRO A 87 -2.26 10.92 -7.60
N PRO A 88 -2.37 10.75 -8.93
CA PRO A 88 -1.68 9.68 -9.63
C PRO A 88 -0.18 9.70 -9.31
N MET A 89 0.39 8.53 -9.00
CA MET A 89 1.81 8.42 -8.68
C MET A 89 2.38 7.03 -8.97
N GLY A 90 3.69 6.96 -9.24
CA GLY A 90 4.42 5.70 -9.32
C GLY A 90 4.47 4.99 -7.96
N ILE A 91 4.60 3.65 -7.98
CA ILE A 91 4.68 2.81 -6.77
C ILE A 91 6.14 2.63 -6.36
N ASP A 92 6.52 3.19 -5.20
CA ASP A 92 7.84 3.00 -4.60
C ASP A 92 7.94 1.67 -3.83
N PHE A 93 6.82 1.21 -3.24
CA PHE A 93 6.78 0.05 -2.35
C PHE A 93 5.61 -0.89 -2.65
N LEU A 94 5.89 -2.19 -2.71
CA LEU A 94 4.90 -3.26 -2.82
C LEU A 94 4.83 -4.02 -1.49
N VAL A 95 3.76 -3.80 -0.72
CA VAL A 95 3.56 -4.41 0.59
C VAL A 95 2.74 -5.68 0.44
N LYS A 96 3.36 -6.84 0.70
CA LYS A 96 2.72 -8.16 0.61
C LYS A 96 2.16 -8.57 1.97
N LEU A 97 0.84 -8.58 2.09
CA LEU A 97 0.09 -9.00 3.28
C LEU A 97 -0.21 -10.49 3.20
N GLY A 98 0.62 -11.29 3.87
CA GLY A 98 0.49 -12.75 3.92
C GLY A 98 1.05 -13.46 2.69
N PRO A 99 0.87 -14.79 2.59
CA PRO A 99 1.32 -15.57 1.45
C PRO A 99 0.55 -15.11 0.23
N THR A 100 1.24 -14.46 -0.69
CA THR A 100 0.69 -14.19 -2.01
C THR A 100 1.22 -15.22 -2.98
N GLU A 101 0.34 -16.06 -3.50
CA GLU A 101 0.55 -16.68 -4.81
C GLU A 101 0.39 -15.55 -5.84
N TYR A 102 1.49 -14.85 -6.10
CA TYR A 102 1.55 -13.78 -7.08
C TYR A 102 1.67 -14.42 -8.47
N ASP A 103 0.70 -14.19 -9.35
CA ASP A 103 0.82 -14.58 -10.75
C ASP A 103 1.79 -13.59 -11.43
N GLU A 104 2.86 -14.11 -12.04
CA GLU A 104 3.97 -13.34 -12.64
C GLU A 104 3.54 -12.46 -13.84
N SER A 105 2.26 -12.49 -14.24
CA SER A 105 1.71 -11.77 -15.39
C SER A 105 1.28 -10.32 -15.12
N GLU A 106 1.54 -9.79 -13.92
CA GLU A 106 1.12 -8.46 -13.49
C GLU A 106 1.98 -7.32 -14.06
N PRO A 107 1.46 -6.07 -14.12
CA PRO A 107 2.24 -4.94 -14.59
C PRO A 107 3.55 -4.85 -13.83
N ALA A 108 4.64 -4.76 -14.58
CA ALA A 108 6.00 -4.74 -14.07
C ALA A 108 6.17 -3.54 -13.11
N LEU A 109 5.96 -3.77 -11.82
CA LEU A 109 6.31 -2.84 -10.74
C LEU A 109 7.81 -2.95 -10.48
N ASP A 110 8.63 -2.95 -11.55
CA ASP A 110 10.04 -3.34 -11.55
C ASP A 110 10.90 -2.49 -10.61
N ASN A 111 10.44 -1.28 -10.30
CA ASN A 111 11.12 -0.34 -9.42
C ASN A 111 10.57 -0.35 -7.99
N ALA A 112 9.46 -1.04 -7.73
CA ALA A 112 8.86 -1.11 -6.41
C ALA A 112 9.66 -2.05 -5.51
N ARG A 113 10.01 -1.57 -4.32
CA ARG A 113 10.67 -2.41 -3.31
C ARG A 113 9.62 -3.26 -2.60
N GLU A 114 9.84 -4.57 -2.57
CA GLU A 114 8.97 -5.47 -1.83
C GLU A 114 9.16 -5.31 -0.32
N VAL A 115 8.03 -5.29 0.39
CA VAL A 115 7.98 -5.20 1.84
C VAL A 115 7.06 -6.31 2.34
N PRO A 116 7.60 -7.44 2.83
CA PRO A 116 6.77 -8.46 3.45
C PRO A 116 6.16 -7.90 4.74
N ALA A 117 4.88 -8.18 4.95
CA ALA A 117 4.18 -7.79 6.17
C ALA A 117 3.23 -8.90 6.59
N ASP A 118 3.33 -9.27 7.86
CA ASP A 118 2.40 -10.20 8.48
C ASP A 118 1.09 -9.45 8.80
N PRO A 119 -0.04 -9.82 8.17
CA PRO A 119 -1.31 -9.14 8.39
C PRO A 119 -1.80 -9.19 9.84
N GLU A 120 -1.34 -10.15 10.66
CA GLU A 120 -1.74 -10.26 12.06
C GLU A 120 -0.99 -9.27 12.98
N HIS A 121 0.23 -8.88 12.59
CA HIS A 121 1.13 -8.07 13.41
C HIS A 121 1.40 -6.68 12.84
N ILE A 122 1.13 -6.45 11.56
CA ILE A 122 1.37 -5.15 10.92
C ILE A 122 0.37 -4.11 11.41
N THR A 123 0.89 -2.96 11.83
CA THR A 123 0.09 -1.79 12.19
C THR A 123 0.39 -0.64 11.23
N ALA A 124 -0.54 0.31 11.09
CA ALA A 124 -0.30 1.51 10.28
C ALA A 124 0.97 2.29 10.70
N ALA A 125 1.22 2.39 12.01
CA ALA A 125 2.42 3.04 12.54
C ALA A 125 3.70 2.24 12.24
N GLY A 126 3.66 0.92 12.46
CA GLY A 126 4.78 0.02 12.18
C GLY A 126 5.15 0.02 10.69
N LEU A 127 4.15 -0.06 9.80
CA LEU A 127 4.37 0.02 8.37
C LEU A 127 4.98 1.37 7.97
N ARG A 128 4.44 2.49 8.46
CA ARG A 128 5.01 3.82 8.17
C ARG A 128 6.47 3.93 8.59
N LEU A 129 6.82 3.41 9.78
CA LEU A 129 8.20 3.40 10.26
C LEU A 129 9.11 2.54 9.37
N ALA A 130 8.65 1.35 8.98
CA ALA A 130 9.37 0.47 8.06
C ALA A 130 9.63 1.14 6.70
N LEU A 131 8.59 1.73 6.10
CA LEU A 131 8.70 2.44 4.82
C LEU A 131 9.64 3.66 4.91
N ARG A 132 9.59 4.40 6.02
CA ARG A 132 10.53 5.51 6.28
C ARG A 132 11.98 5.03 6.34
N SER A 133 12.23 3.92 7.03
CA SER A 133 13.55 3.29 7.09
C SER A 133 14.07 2.96 5.70
N LEU A 134 13.26 2.26 4.89
CA LEU A 134 13.62 1.90 3.53
C LEU A 134 13.84 3.12 2.63
N ALA A 135 12.97 4.13 2.71
CA ALA A 135 13.09 5.36 1.93
C ALA A 135 14.39 6.11 2.23
N SER A 136 14.89 6.03 3.48
CA SER A 136 16.17 6.62 3.89
C SER A 136 17.40 5.82 3.47
N GLY A 137 17.22 4.69 2.78
CA GLY A 137 18.32 3.81 2.34
C GLY A 137 18.82 2.87 3.44
N GLN A 138 18.12 2.77 4.58
CA GLN A 138 18.42 1.75 5.57
C GLN A 138 17.79 0.42 5.13
N SER A 139 18.60 -0.63 5.10
CA SER A 139 18.13 -2.00 4.89
C SER A 139 17.33 -2.45 6.12
N LEU A 140 16.05 -2.80 5.92
CA LEU A 140 15.28 -3.55 6.91
C LEU A 140 15.83 -4.97 6.99
N TRP A 141 16.88 -5.16 7.78
CA TRP A 141 17.34 -6.46 8.26
C TRP A 141 17.35 -6.49 9.80
N CYS A 142 16.53 -5.65 10.43
CA CYS A 142 16.36 -5.64 11.88
C CYS A 142 14.88 -5.86 12.21
N GLY A 143 14.48 -7.12 12.44
CA GLY A 143 13.28 -7.43 13.23
C GLY A 143 12.17 -8.24 12.58
N PHE A 144 12.34 -8.75 11.34
CA PHE A 144 11.41 -9.71 10.75
C PHE A 144 12.13 -11.06 10.64
N GLU A 145 12.37 -11.72 11.78
CA GLU A 145 12.75 -13.13 11.74
C GLU A 145 11.49 -13.92 11.35
N PRO A 146 11.51 -14.73 10.28
CA PRO A 146 10.51 -15.77 10.14
C PRO A 146 10.60 -16.63 11.41
N GLY A 147 9.45 -16.91 12.04
CA GLY A 147 9.42 -17.89 13.12
C GLY A 147 10.07 -19.20 12.68
N PRO A 148 10.53 -20.05 13.62
CA PRO A 148 11.40 -21.21 13.36
C PRO A 148 10.80 -22.34 12.48
N ASP A 149 9.67 -22.11 11.81
CA ASP A 149 8.93 -23.12 11.05
C ASP A 149 8.84 -22.80 9.53
N GLY A 150 9.82 -22.07 8.98
CA GLY A 150 9.98 -21.80 7.54
C GLY A 150 10.84 -22.81 6.81
#